data_AF-A0A949F395-F1
#
_entry.id   AF-A0A949F395-F1
#
_cell.length_a   1.000
_cell.length_b   1.000
_cell.length_c   1.000
_cell.angle_alpha   90.00
_cell.angle_beta   90.00
_cell.angle_gamma   90.00
#
_symmetry.space_group_name_H-M   'P 1'
#
loop_
_entity.id
_entity.type
_entity.pdbx_description
1 polymer ?
#
loop_
_entity_poly.entity_id
_entity_poly.type
_entity_poly.pdbx_seq_one_letter_code
_entity_poly.pdbx_strand_id
1 'polypeptide(L)'
;MQKLKNVFGFTFIELMVAVLIVGIVSAIAYPLYINSVEKALGAKAVENLHCIRTALINFFVENTSYTNNLATLQTYNQFSQNDGDWQYTVVVVNDPGPPKNYSFTITASRLVGRFINQTITLTHPYKQAPTITYPGGFNHWPPV
;
A
#
# COMPACT_ATOMS: atom_id res chain seq x y z
N MET A 1 53.30 -30.36 22.60
CA MET A 1 52.09 -30.72 23.38
C MET A 1 50.92 -29.91 22.85
N GLN A 2 49.99 -30.54 22.11
CA GLN A 2 48.76 -29.88 21.66
C GLN A 2 47.75 -29.87 22.81
N LYS A 3 47.35 -28.68 23.27
CA LYS A 3 46.21 -28.53 24.19
C LYS A 3 44.94 -29.02 23.47
N LEU A 4 44.35 -30.11 23.95
CA LEU A 4 43.01 -30.53 23.53
C LEU A 4 42.01 -29.44 23.93
N LYS A 5 41.30 -28.93 22.94
CA LYS A 5 40.30 -27.87 23.08
C LYS A 5 39.05 -28.51 23.71
N ASN A 6 38.69 -28.12 24.93
CA ASN A 6 37.43 -28.55 25.56
C ASN A 6 36.26 -28.09 24.69
N VAL A 7 35.52 -29.05 24.12
CA VAL A 7 34.24 -28.79 23.46
C VAL A 7 33.16 -28.89 24.52
N PHE A 8 32.64 -27.76 24.97
CA PHE A 8 31.44 -27.72 25.80
C PHE A 8 30.22 -28.01 24.90
N GLY A 9 29.48 -29.07 25.22
CA GLY A 9 28.21 -29.42 24.56
C GLY A 9 27.02 -28.75 25.24
N PHE A 10 25.98 -28.42 24.46
CA PHE A 10 24.72 -27.83 24.94
C PHE A 10 23.82 -28.90 25.58
N THR A 11 23.10 -28.56 26.65
CA THR A 11 22.20 -29.51 27.32
C THR A 11 20.82 -29.57 26.66
N PHE A 12 20.14 -30.72 26.77
CA PHE A 12 18.80 -30.89 26.21
C PHE A 12 17.78 -29.95 26.88
N ILE A 13 17.97 -29.68 28.18
CA ILE A 13 17.09 -28.78 28.94
C ILE A 13 17.23 -27.33 28.51
N GLU A 14 18.43 -26.86 28.17
CA GLU A 14 18.63 -25.50 27.64
C GLU A 14 17.88 -25.31 26.31
N LEU A 15 17.87 -26.35 25.46
CA LEU A 15 17.13 -26.30 24.21
C LEU A 15 15.62 -26.25 24.46
N MET A 16 15.12 -27.06 25.40
CA MET A 16 13.70 -27.10 25.73
C MET A 16 13.18 -25.77 26.29
N VAL A 17 13.92 -25.16 27.22
CA VAL A 17 13.55 -23.86 27.79
C VAL A 17 13.61 -22.76 26.73
N ALA A 18 14.64 -22.77 25.87
CA ALA A 18 14.75 -21.80 24.79
C ALA A 18 13.57 -21.87 23.81
N VAL A 19 13.18 -23.07 23.36
CA VAL A 19 12.04 -23.26 22.46
C VAL A 19 10.72 -22.87 23.12
N LEU A 20 10.56 -23.16 24.43
CA LEU A 20 9.37 -22.75 25.19
C LEU A 20 9.23 -21.22 25.25
N ILE A 21 10.31 -20.49 25.53
CA ILE A 21 10.29 -19.02 25.58
C ILE A 21 9.98 -18.43 24.20
N VAL A 22 10.65 -18.91 23.14
CA VAL A 22 10.40 -18.44 21.76
C VAL A 22 8.97 -18.75 21.33
N GLY A 23 8.41 -19.90 21.74
CA GLY A 23 7.02 -20.27 21.45
C GLY A 23 6.01 -19.27 22.04
N ILE A 24 6.18 -18.88 23.30
CA ILE A 24 5.30 -17.92 23.98
C ILE A 24 5.39 -16.54 23.31
N VAL A 25 6.60 -16.06 23.05
CA VAL A 25 6.80 -14.76 22.40
C VAL A 25 6.25 -14.75 20.97
N SER A 26 6.49 -15.81 20.20
CA SER A 26 6.05 -15.90 18.81
C SER A 26 4.53 -15.90 18.68
N ALA A 27 3.80 -16.49 19.63
CA ALA A 27 2.34 -16.52 19.62
C ALA A 27 1.72 -15.10 19.65
N ILE A 28 2.36 -14.15 20.33
CA ILE A 28 1.89 -12.75 20.42
C ILE A 28 2.53 -11.89 19.34
N ALA A 29 3.83 -12.07 19.10
CA ALA A 29 4.59 -11.23 18.17
C ALA A 29 4.16 -11.42 16.71
N TYR A 30 3.85 -12.65 16.29
CA TYR A 30 3.50 -12.95 14.90
C TYR A 30 2.23 -12.22 14.41
N PRO A 31 1.06 -12.31 15.08
CA PRO A 31 -0.13 -11.60 14.62
C PRO A 31 0.04 -10.08 14.65
N LEU A 32 0.77 -9.54 15.64
CA LEU A 32 1.08 -8.11 15.72
C LEU A 32 1.94 -7.65 14.53
N TYR A 33 2.95 -8.45 14.16
CA TYR A 33 3.81 -8.17 13.02
C TYR A 33 3.05 -8.17 11.70
N ILE A 34 2.16 -9.14 11.47
CA ILE A 34 1.37 -9.15 10.23
C ILE A 34 0.50 -7.89 10.11
N ASN A 35 -0.11 -7.45 11.21
CA ASN A 35 -0.91 -6.22 11.19
C ASN A 35 -0.05 -4.96 10.97
N SER A 36 1.18 -4.90 11.48
CA SER A 36 2.06 -3.74 11.25
C SER A 36 2.55 -3.68 9.80
N VAL A 37 2.84 -4.82 9.19
CA VAL A 37 3.18 -4.91 7.76
C VAL A 37 2.00 -4.44 6.90
N GLU A 38 0.78 -4.89 7.19
CA GLU A 38 -0.41 -4.44 6.44
C GLU A 38 -0.66 -2.94 6.57
N LYS A 39 -0.41 -2.34 7.75
CA LYS A 39 -0.46 -0.87 7.92
C LYS A 39 0.55 -0.15 7.04
N ALA A 40 1.79 -0.63 7.01
CA ALA A 40 2.85 -0.06 6.17
C ALA A 40 2.49 -0.15 4.67
N LEU A 41 1.92 -1.29 4.25
CA LEU A 41 1.47 -1.51 2.89
C LEU A 41 0.30 -0.59 2.50
N GLY A 42 -0.63 -0.33 3.41
CA GLY A 42 -1.70 0.66 3.18
C GLY A 42 -1.16 2.08 3.06
N ALA A 43 -0.20 2.46 3.90
CA ALA A 43 0.45 3.77 3.83
C ALA A 43 1.16 3.97 2.49
N LYS A 44 1.90 2.95 2.02
CA LYS A 44 2.53 2.92 0.69
C LYS A 44 1.51 3.10 -0.44
N ALA A 45 0.36 2.44 -0.35
CA ALA A 45 -0.70 2.60 -1.35
C ALA A 45 -1.25 4.02 -1.38
N VAL A 46 -1.53 4.61 -0.22
CA VAL A 46 -2.01 5.99 -0.10
C VAL A 46 -0.98 6.99 -0.64
N GLU A 47 0.30 6.80 -0.33
CA GLU A 47 1.40 7.61 -0.88
C GLU A 47 1.43 7.57 -2.42
N ASN A 48 1.36 6.37 -3.01
CA ASN A 48 1.32 6.23 -4.47
C ASN A 48 0.05 6.87 -5.09
N LEU A 49 -1.11 6.77 -4.43
CA LEU A 49 -2.32 7.47 -4.86
C LEU A 49 -2.10 9.00 -4.89
N HIS A 50 -1.39 9.55 -3.92
CA HIS A 50 -1.03 10.98 -3.90
C HIS A 50 0.00 11.36 -4.99
N CYS A 51 0.96 10.49 -5.28
CA CYS A 51 1.91 10.69 -6.37
C CYS A 51 1.18 10.75 -7.73
N ILE A 52 0.27 9.81 -8.00
CA ILE A 52 -0.54 9.77 -9.22
C ILE A 52 -1.47 10.99 -9.28
N ARG A 53 -2.10 11.38 -8.17
CA ARG A 53 -2.92 12.61 -8.11
C ARG A 53 -2.11 13.84 -8.50
N THR A 54 -0.89 13.96 -8.01
CA THR A 54 -0.03 15.10 -8.30
C THR A 54 0.34 15.13 -9.78
N ALA A 55 0.66 13.97 -10.38
CA ALA A 55 0.86 13.86 -11.83
C ALA A 55 -0.37 14.29 -12.64
N LEU A 56 -1.57 13.87 -12.21
CA LEU A 56 -2.83 14.25 -12.87
C LEU A 56 -3.07 15.76 -12.82
N ILE A 57 -2.81 16.40 -11.69
CA ILE A 57 -2.95 17.86 -11.54
C ILE A 57 -1.95 18.58 -12.42
N ASN A 58 -0.69 18.16 -12.45
CA ASN A 58 0.34 18.75 -13.31
C ASN A 58 -0.03 18.61 -14.80
N PHE A 59 -0.49 17.43 -15.21
CA PHE A 59 -0.95 17.21 -16.58
C PHE A 59 -2.14 18.11 -16.94
N PHE A 60 -3.08 18.31 -16.01
CA PHE A 60 -4.24 19.18 -16.22
C PHE A 60 -3.86 20.65 -16.41
N VAL A 61 -2.84 21.14 -15.69
CA VAL A 61 -2.34 22.52 -15.84
C VAL A 61 -1.84 22.76 -17.27
N GLU A 62 -1.23 21.76 -17.90
CA GLU A 62 -0.68 21.88 -19.25
C GLU A 62 -1.71 21.59 -20.36
N ASN A 63 -2.58 20.60 -20.17
CA ASN A 63 -3.44 20.06 -21.22
C ASN A 63 -4.92 20.37 -21.04
N THR A 64 -5.31 21.03 -19.93
CA THR A 64 -6.69 21.39 -19.58
C THR A 64 -7.68 20.21 -19.53
N SER A 65 -7.15 18.99 -19.44
CA SER A 65 -7.89 17.73 -19.30
C SER A 65 -7.05 16.75 -18.50
N TYR A 66 -7.68 15.75 -17.88
CA TYR A 66 -7.00 14.64 -17.22
C TYR A 66 -6.75 13.49 -18.19
N THR A 67 -5.68 12.72 -17.98
CA THR A 67 -5.39 11.51 -18.75
C THR A 67 -5.55 10.28 -17.86
N ASN A 68 -6.09 9.19 -18.41
CA ASN A 68 -6.08 7.88 -17.75
C ASN A 68 -4.83 7.05 -18.11
N ASN A 69 -3.99 7.54 -19.02
CA ASN A 69 -2.78 6.84 -19.43
C ASN A 69 -1.69 7.00 -18.37
N LEU A 70 -1.45 5.92 -17.65
CA LEU A 70 -0.47 5.88 -16.55
C LEU A 70 0.96 6.11 -17.04
N ALA A 71 1.32 5.66 -18.25
CA ALA A 71 2.65 5.90 -18.81
C ALA A 71 2.92 7.38 -19.05
N THR A 72 1.90 8.13 -19.49
CA THR A 72 2.01 9.60 -19.57
C THR A 72 2.10 10.24 -18.19
N LEU A 73 1.37 9.77 -17.19
CA LEU A 73 1.47 10.32 -15.83
C LEU A 73 2.84 10.07 -15.19
N GLN A 74 3.50 8.96 -15.52
CA GLN A 74 4.84 8.63 -15.02
C GLN A 74 5.92 9.62 -15.48
N THR A 75 5.70 10.38 -16.57
CA THR A 75 6.62 11.45 -16.97
C THR A 75 6.53 12.68 -16.07
N TYR A 76 5.39 12.86 -15.38
CA TYR A 76 5.15 13.98 -14.47
C TYR A 76 5.51 13.65 -13.02
N ASN A 77 5.31 12.41 -12.60
CA ASN A 77 5.75 11.92 -11.29
C ASN A 77 6.02 10.42 -11.34
N GLN A 78 7.13 9.99 -10.73
CA GLN A 78 7.51 8.57 -10.72
C GLN A 78 6.62 7.81 -9.73
N PHE A 79 5.91 6.81 -10.24
CA PHE A 79 5.17 5.84 -9.43
C PHE A 79 5.18 4.49 -10.16
N SER A 80 5.01 3.39 -9.42
CA SER A 80 4.82 2.08 -10.05
C SER A 80 3.35 1.80 -10.28
N GLN A 81 2.97 1.40 -11.50
CA GLN A 81 1.60 0.91 -11.78
C GLN A 81 1.32 -0.41 -11.06
N ASN A 82 2.36 -1.21 -10.82
CA ASN A 82 2.29 -2.46 -10.06
C ASN A 82 3.59 -2.62 -9.28
N ASP A 83 3.50 -2.65 -7.96
CA ASP A 83 4.65 -2.77 -7.06
C ASP A 83 4.78 -4.17 -6.44
N GLY A 84 4.09 -5.16 -6.99
CA GLY A 84 3.98 -6.55 -6.49
C GLY A 84 2.95 -6.71 -5.36
N ASP A 85 2.57 -5.61 -4.72
CA ASP A 85 1.71 -5.53 -3.55
C ASP A 85 0.31 -4.98 -3.92
N TRP A 86 0.32 -3.97 -4.76
CA TRP A 86 -0.81 -3.16 -5.21
C TRP A 86 -0.72 -2.91 -6.70
N GLN A 87 -1.88 -2.87 -7.35
CA GLN A 87 -2.04 -2.42 -8.73
C GLN A 87 -2.85 -1.13 -8.76
N TYR A 88 -2.39 -0.13 -9.51
CA TYR A 88 -3.03 1.17 -9.59
C TYR A 88 -3.72 1.35 -10.95
N THR A 89 -4.96 1.83 -10.93
CA THR A 89 -5.71 2.20 -12.12
C THR A 89 -6.28 3.61 -11.97
N VAL A 90 -6.49 4.30 -13.09
CA VAL A 90 -7.04 5.65 -13.12
C VAL A 90 -8.23 5.67 -14.07
N VAL A 91 -9.35 6.20 -13.58
CA VAL A 91 -10.53 6.52 -14.38
C VAL A 91 -10.68 8.03 -14.38
N VAL A 92 -10.79 8.63 -15.55
CA VAL A 92 -10.97 10.08 -15.71
C VAL A 92 -12.29 10.37 -16.39
N VAL A 93 -12.90 11.49 -16.03
CA VAL A 93 -14.05 12.07 -16.71
C VAL A 93 -13.64 13.48 -17.11
N ASN A 94 -13.69 13.76 -18.41
CA ASN A 94 -13.41 15.07 -18.99
C ASN A 94 -14.63 15.52 -19.80
N ASP A 95 -15.61 16.12 -19.15
CA ASP A 95 -16.78 16.69 -19.82
C ASP A 95 -16.60 18.22 -19.98
N PRO A 96 -16.23 18.70 -21.18
CA PRO A 96 -16.05 20.13 -21.44
C PRO A 96 -17.38 20.87 -21.67
N GLY A 97 -18.50 20.16 -21.82
CA GLY A 97 -19.83 20.76 -22.02
C GLY A 97 -20.35 21.50 -20.78
N PRO A 98 -21.43 22.32 -20.89
CA PRO A 98 -22.09 22.88 -19.72
C PRO A 98 -23.10 21.88 -19.11
N PRO A 99 -23.02 21.52 -17.81
CA PRO A 99 -22.01 21.94 -16.83
C PRO A 99 -20.68 21.18 -16.97
N LYS A 100 -19.56 21.90 -16.81
CA LYS A 100 -18.22 21.31 -16.87
C LYS A 100 -18.07 20.29 -15.74
N ASN A 101 -17.57 19.11 -16.07
CA ASN A 101 -17.27 18.08 -15.08
C ASN A 101 -15.92 17.44 -15.39
N TYR A 102 -14.91 17.84 -14.63
CA TYR A 102 -13.60 17.21 -14.66
C TYR A 102 -13.39 16.49 -13.34
N SER A 103 -13.35 15.16 -13.38
CA SER A 103 -13.12 14.34 -12.20
C SER A 103 -12.20 13.18 -12.53
N PHE A 104 -11.57 12.64 -11.49
CA PHE A 104 -10.80 11.41 -11.62
C PHE A 104 -10.94 10.56 -10.38
N THR A 105 -10.82 9.26 -10.58
CA THR A 105 -10.77 8.26 -9.53
C THR A 105 -9.53 7.40 -9.74
N ILE A 106 -8.69 7.33 -8.73
CA ILE A 106 -7.51 6.48 -8.70
C ILE A 106 -7.84 5.31 -7.78
N THR A 107 -7.62 4.08 -8.23
CA THR A 107 -7.92 2.87 -7.49
C THR A 107 -6.64 2.07 -7.28
N ALA A 108 -6.30 1.78 -6.02
CA ALA A 108 -5.27 0.84 -5.64
C ALA A 108 -5.92 -0.49 -5.25
N SER A 109 -5.65 -1.55 -6.02
CA SER A 109 -6.18 -2.90 -5.79
C SER A 109 -5.10 -3.81 -5.19
N ARG A 110 -5.39 -4.44 -4.06
CA ARG A 110 -4.44 -5.32 -3.37
C ARG A 110 -4.24 -6.63 -4.14
N LEU A 111 -3.00 -7.01 -4.38
CA LEU A 111 -2.63 -8.19 -5.17
C LEU A 111 -2.28 -9.42 -4.33
N VAL A 112 -1.81 -9.23 -3.09
CA VAL A 112 -1.29 -10.31 -2.24
C VAL A 112 -1.68 -10.11 -0.78
N GLY A 113 -1.50 -11.15 0.05
CA GLY A 113 -1.72 -11.08 1.50
C GLY A 113 -3.17 -11.30 1.92
N ARG A 114 -3.56 -10.80 3.09
CA ARG A 114 -4.86 -11.09 3.71
C ARG A 114 -6.04 -10.39 3.04
N PHE A 115 -5.79 -9.23 2.40
CA PHE A 115 -6.83 -8.35 1.87
C PHE A 115 -6.86 -8.31 0.34
N ILE A 116 -6.58 -9.42 -0.33
CA ILE A 116 -6.58 -9.53 -1.80
C ILE A 116 -7.90 -9.00 -2.37
N ASN A 117 -7.84 -8.30 -3.51
CA ASN A 117 -8.97 -7.68 -4.21
C ASN A 117 -9.68 -6.54 -3.45
N GLN A 118 -9.24 -6.21 -2.23
CA GLN A 118 -9.69 -4.99 -1.56
C GLN A 118 -9.07 -3.77 -2.23
N THR A 119 -9.82 -2.67 -2.27
CA THR A 119 -9.40 -1.45 -2.96
C THR A 119 -9.37 -0.25 -2.05
N ILE A 120 -8.38 0.61 -2.25
CA ILE A 120 -8.33 1.97 -1.69
C ILE A 120 -8.54 2.91 -2.87
N THR A 121 -9.52 3.79 -2.76
CA THR A 121 -9.85 4.71 -3.85
C THR A 121 -9.62 6.15 -3.43
N LEU A 122 -9.01 6.94 -4.32
CA LEU A 122 -8.93 8.39 -4.20
C LEU A 122 -9.81 8.97 -5.30
N THR A 123 -10.91 9.59 -4.91
CA THR A 123 -11.83 10.27 -5.83
C THR A 123 -11.67 11.77 -5.70
N HIS A 124 -11.47 12.46 -6.82
CA HIS A 124 -11.46 13.91 -6.90
C HIS A 124 -12.61 14.38 -7.79
N PRO A 125 -13.77 14.74 -7.21
CA PRO A 125 -14.88 15.29 -7.96
C PRO A 125 -14.59 16.73 -8.40
N TYR A 126 -15.30 17.18 -9.44
CA TYR A 126 -15.16 18.55 -9.93
C TYR A 126 -15.46 19.56 -8.81
N LYS A 127 -14.54 20.52 -8.61
CA LYS A 127 -14.62 21.60 -7.61
C LYS A 127 -14.81 21.12 -6.16
N GLN A 128 -14.45 19.88 -5.84
CA GLN A 128 -14.57 19.33 -4.49
C GLN A 128 -13.20 18.84 -3.99
N ALA A 129 -13.06 18.77 -2.67
CA ALA A 129 -11.86 18.18 -2.09
C ALA A 129 -11.74 16.70 -2.49
N PRO A 130 -10.53 16.18 -2.75
CA PRO A 130 -10.34 14.76 -2.95
C PRO A 130 -10.66 13.99 -1.65
N THR A 131 -11.25 12.81 -1.79
CA THR A 131 -11.57 11.93 -0.66
C THR A 131 -10.96 10.57 -0.89
N ILE A 132 -10.30 10.04 0.14
CA ILE A 132 -9.83 8.66 0.18
C ILE A 132 -10.91 7.81 0.82
N THR A 133 -11.28 6.71 0.15
CA THR A 133 -12.26 5.75 0.65
C THR A 133 -11.59 4.39 0.76
N TYR A 134 -11.79 3.74 1.92
CA TYR A 134 -11.33 2.39 2.19
C TYR A 134 -12.46 1.38 1.96
N PRO A 135 -12.14 0.10 1.77
CA PRO A 135 -13.17 -0.91 1.53
C PRO A 135 -14.12 -0.99 2.72
N GLY A 136 -15.40 -1.29 2.51
CA GLY A 136 -16.36 -1.48 3.61
C GLY A 136 -16.71 -0.22 4.41
N GLY A 137 -16.30 0.98 3.98
CA GLY A 137 -16.65 2.24 4.63
C GLY A 137 -15.78 2.61 5.83
N PHE A 138 -14.65 1.92 6.04
CA PHE A 138 -13.68 2.28 7.08
C PHE A 138 -12.97 3.60 6.75
N ASN A 139 -12.34 4.20 7.77
CA ASN A 139 -11.59 5.46 7.68
C ASN A 139 -10.07 5.26 7.65
N HIS A 140 -9.59 4.01 7.73
CA HIS A 140 -8.16 3.69 7.66
C HIS A 140 -7.91 2.31 7.06
N TRP A 141 -6.64 2.02 6.79
CA TRP A 141 -6.13 0.71 6.43
C TRP A 141 -5.21 0.17 7.54
N PRO A 142 -5.18 -1.16 7.80
CA PRO A 142 -6.08 -2.19 7.29
C PRO A 142 -7.51 -2.04 7.85
N PRO A 143 -8.53 -2.60 7.19
CA PRO A 143 -9.91 -2.58 7.64
C PRO A 143 -10.11 -3.59 8.79
N VAL A 144 -9.67 -3.23 9.99
CA VAL A 144 -9.80 -4.00 11.25
C VAL A 144 -10.00 -3.07 12.43
#